data_AF-A0A5S4YNF9-F1
#
_entry.id   AF-A0A5S4YNF9-F1
#
_cell.length_a   1.000
_cell.length_b   1.000
_cell.length_c   1.000
_cell.angle_alpha   90.00
_cell.angle_beta   90.00
_cell.angle_gamma   90.00
#
_symmetry.space_group_name_H-M   'P 1'
#
loop_
_entity.id
_entity.type
_entity.pdbx_description
1 polymer ?
#
loop_
_entity_poly.entity_id
_entity_poly.type
_entity_poly.pdbx_seq_one_letter_code
_entity_poly.pdbx_strand_id
1 'polypeptide(L)'
;MNDNFTQQDLDELRSATETITRICHKMNAHWWIDPATGADLRQNPLMPAVKIALMHSELSEALEGDRKSLMDDKLTHRTALETEAADVLIRNGDLGGAMNSKVGEAIVAIAPFNRLEIALALNLRSLGDLAGALGLDLAGAVAEKSAFNLTRPDHKHENRVKPNGKKY
;
A
#
# COMPACT_ATOMS: atom_id res chain seq x y z
N MET A 1 22.95 -10.73 -0.06
CA MET A 1 22.69 -9.84 1.08
C MET A 1 23.45 -8.55 0.80
N ASN A 2 22.91 -7.40 1.18
CA ASN A 2 23.65 -6.14 1.06
C ASN A 2 24.70 -6.17 2.19
N ASP A 3 25.99 -6.27 1.85
CA ASP A 3 27.09 -6.42 2.83
C ASP A 3 27.23 -5.22 3.79
N ASN A 4 26.43 -4.17 3.54
CA ASN A 4 26.37 -2.93 4.32
C ASN A 4 25.18 -2.86 5.31
N PHE A 5 24.39 -3.93 5.49
CA PHE A 5 23.26 -3.92 6.42
C PHE A 5 23.49 -4.92 7.56
N THR A 6 23.68 -4.40 8.77
CA THR A 6 24.06 -5.17 9.96
C THR A 6 22.85 -5.57 10.82
N GLN A 7 23.07 -6.45 11.78
CA GLN A 7 22.05 -6.79 12.78
C GLN A 7 21.65 -5.57 13.62
N GLN A 8 22.59 -4.66 13.89
CA GLN A 8 22.34 -3.42 14.61
C GLN A 8 21.40 -2.50 13.81
N ASP A 9 21.58 -2.40 12.49
CA ASP A 9 20.69 -1.61 11.62
C ASP A 9 19.26 -2.18 11.59
N LEU A 10 19.11 -3.51 11.64
CA LEU A 10 17.79 -4.15 11.74
C LEU A 10 17.12 -3.84 13.09
N ASP A 11 17.88 -3.83 14.18
CA ASP A 11 17.35 -3.50 15.50
C ASP A 11 16.94 -2.03 15.60
N GLU A 12 17.72 -1.12 15.02
CA GLU A 12 17.37 0.30 14.91
C GLU A 12 16.13 0.49 14.04
N LEU A 13 16.06 -0.17 12.88
CA LEU A 13 14.88 -0.12 11.99
C LEU A 13 13.61 -0.60 12.71
N ARG A 14 13.69 -1.69 13.47
CA ARG A 14 12.58 -2.19 14.29
C ARG A 14 12.13 -1.12 15.30
N SER A 15 13.08 -0.59 16.07
CA SER A 15 12.79 0.39 17.13
C SER A 15 12.21 1.69 16.59
N ALA A 16 12.75 2.18 15.47
CA ALA A 16 12.25 3.37 14.78
C ALA A 16 10.82 3.14 14.28
N THR A 17 10.54 1.99 13.67
CA THR A 17 9.21 1.64 13.17
C THR A 17 8.19 1.54 14.30
N GLU A 18 8.53 0.88 15.41
CA GLU A 18 7.67 0.79 16.60
C GLU A 18 7.40 2.18 17.20
N THR A 19 8.42 3.04 17.22
CA THR A 19 8.31 4.41 17.71
C THR A 19 7.37 5.24 16.84
N ILE A 20 7.56 5.21 15.52
CA ILE A 20 6.69 5.91 14.56
C ILE A 20 5.26 5.42 14.70
N THR A 21 5.04 4.11 14.71
CA THR A 21 3.72 3.48 14.89
C THR A 21 3.01 4.00 16.14
N ARG A 22 3.71 3.97 17.29
CA ARG A 22 3.18 4.45 18.57
C ARG A 22 2.88 5.95 18.56
N ILE A 23 3.77 6.77 18.01
CA ILE A 23 3.61 8.24 18.00
C ILE A 23 2.48 8.66 17.07
N CYS A 24 2.44 8.12 15.85
CA CYS A 24 1.39 8.41 14.87
C CYS A 24 0.02 8.04 15.42
N HIS A 25 -0.13 6.84 16.02
CA HIS A 25 -1.41 6.45 16.61
C HIS A 25 -1.80 7.33 17.80
N LYS A 26 -0.84 7.70 18.67
CA LYS A 26 -1.12 8.63 19.78
C LYS A 26 -1.61 9.99 19.28
N MET A 27 -1.00 10.53 18.23
CA MET A 27 -1.40 11.81 17.62
C MET A 27 -2.81 11.72 17.01
N ASN A 28 -3.13 10.58 16.41
CA ASN A 28 -4.34 10.38 15.60
C ASN A 28 -5.45 9.62 16.32
N ALA A 29 -5.32 9.39 17.63
CA ALA A 29 -6.29 8.61 18.41
C ALA A 29 -7.74 9.12 18.28
N HIS A 30 -7.90 10.43 18.06
CA HIS A 30 -9.21 11.07 17.85
C HIS A 30 -9.89 10.66 16.53
N TRP A 31 -9.14 10.21 15.51
CA TRP A 31 -9.70 9.71 14.23
C TRP A 31 -10.34 8.33 14.32
N TRP A 32 -10.38 7.74 15.52
CA TRP A 32 -11.02 6.45 15.79
C TRP A 32 -12.35 6.60 16.53
N ILE A 33 -12.75 7.83 16.83
CA ILE A 33 -14.04 8.15 17.42
C ILE A 33 -14.86 8.90 16.37
N ASP A 34 -16.05 8.41 16.09
CA ASP A 34 -16.99 9.10 15.21
C ASP A 34 -17.36 10.46 15.81
N PRO A 35 -17.15 11.58 15.10
CA PRO A 35 -17.36 12.92 15.66
C PRO A 35 -18.85 13.25 15.87
N ALA A 36 -19.76 12.59 15.16
CA ALA A 36 -21.20 12.83 15.27
C ALA A 36 -21.84 11.96 16.36
N THR A 37 -21.38 10.72 16.52
CA THR A 37 -22.02 9.73 17.40
C THR A 37 -21.19 9.39 18.64
N GLY A 38 -19.90 9.69 18.66
CA GLY A 38 -18.96 9.25 19.69
C GLY A 38 -18.65 7.75 19.63
N ALA A 39 -19.11 7.05 18.59
CA ALA A 39 -18.91 5.62 18.44
C ALA A 39 -17.42 5.30 18.18
N ASP A 40 -16.97 4.19 18.76
CA ASP A 40 -15.63 3.68 18.49
C ASP A 40 -15.60 2.99 17.12
N LEU A 41 -14.94 3.62 16.16
CA LEU A 41 -14.85 3.13 14.79
C LEU A 41 -14.12 1.79 14.71
N ARG A 42 -13.27 1.43 15.69
CA ARG A 42 -12.60 0.11 15.71
C ARG A 42 -13.57 -1.07 15.75
N GLN A 43 -14.82 -0.84 16.15
CA GLN A 43 -15.87 -1.86 16.16
C GLN A 43 -16.41 -2.19 14.76
N ASN A 44 -16.19 -1.32 13.77
CA ASN A 44 -16.59 -1.59 12.39
C ASN A 44 -15.53 -2.47 11.70
N PRO A 45 -15.89 -3.70 11.26
CA PRO A 45 -14.94 -4.65 10.70
C PRO A 45 -14.30 -4.19 9.38
N LEU A 46 -14.90 -3.22 8.69
CA LEU A 46 -14.36 -2.65 7.46
C LEU A 46 -13.38 -1.50 7.70
N MET A 47 -13.25 -1.00 8.94
CA MET A 47 -12.40 0.17 9.20
C MET A 47 -10.92 -0.03 8.85
N PRO A 48 -10.30 -1.20 9.08
CA PRO A 48 -8.95 -1.45 8.59
C PRO A 48 -8.86 -1.28 7.06
N ALA A 49 -9.83 -1.82 6.31
CA ALA A 49 -9.85 -1.70 4.84
C ALA A 49 -10.07 -0.25 4.39
N VAL A 50 -10.94 0.51 5.07
CA VAL A 50 -11.15 1.95 4.81
C VAL A 50 -9.87 2.73 5.04
N LYS A 51 -9.17 2.50 6.16
CA LYS A 51 -7.91 3.17 6.48
C LYS A 51 -6.81 2.81 5.47
N ILE A 52 -6.75 1.56 5.01
CA ILE A 52 -5.85 1.14 3.92
C ILE A 52 -6.18 1.88 2.63
N ALA A 53 -7.46 1.99 2.26
CA ALA A 53 -7.87 2.72 1.05
C ALA A 53 -7.44 4.20 1.08
N LEU A 54 -7.49 4.85 2.26
CA LEU A 54 -6.96 6.20 2.44
C LEU A 54 -5.44 6.26 2.19
N MET A 55 -4.67 5.25 2.61
CA MET A 55 -3.23 5.21 2.27
C MET A 55 -3.00 5.14 0.77
N HIS A 56 -3.84 4.39 0.04
CA HIS A 56 -3.75 4.29 -1.41
C HIS A 56 -4.12 5.61 -2.11
N SER A 57 -5.04 6.40 -1.57
CA SER A 57 -5.33 7.73 -2.13
C SER A 57 -4.13 8.67 -1.98
N GLU A 58 -3.53 8.76 -0.79
CA GLU A 58 -2.34 9.63 -0.61
C GLU A 58 -1.16 9.18 -1.49
N LEU A 59 -0.93 7.88 -1.65
CA LEU A 59 0.10 7.38 -2.57
C LEU A 59 -0.18 7.80 -4.03
N SER A 60 -1.45 7.88 -4.41
CA SER A 60 -1.85 8.34 -5.75
C SER A 60 -1.67 9.84 -5.90
N GLU A 61 -1.92 10.62 -4.85
CA GLU A 61 -1.67 12.06 -4.79
C GLU A 61 -0.17 12.37 -4.85
N ALA A 62 0.65 11.61 -4.11
CA ALA A 62 2.11 11.68 -4.17
C ALA A 62 2.64 11.45 -5.59
N LEU A 63 2.13 10.42 -6.27
CA LEU A 63 2.49 10.12 -7.66
C LEU A 63 2.09 11.26 -8.60
N GLU A 64 0.89 11.81 -8.44
CA GLU A 64 0.40 12.91 -9.27
C GLU A 64 1.20 14.20 -9.03
N GLY A 65 1.56 14.47 -7.77
CA GLY A 65 2.41 15.57 -7.35
C GLY A 65 3.80 15.49 -7.99
N ASP A 66 4.43 14.32 -7.96
CA ASP A 66 5.72 14.07 -8.61
C ASP A 66 5.64 14.24 -10.14
N ARG A 67 4.64 13.61 -10.77
CA ARG A 67 4.41 13.67 -12.22
C ARG A 67 4.26 15.10 -12.74
N LYS A 68 3.68 15.99 -11.93
CA LYS A 68 3.46 17.40 -12.25
C LYS A 68 4.50 18.35 -11.64
N SER A 69 5.45 17.82 -10.86
CA SER A 69 6.44 18.60 -10.10
C SER A 69 5.81 19.71 -9.24
N LEU A 70 4.73 19.37 -8.52
CA LEU A 70 3.99 20.32 -7.70
C LEU A 70 4.64 20.54 -6.33
N MET A 71 4.45 21.74 -5.80
CA MET A 71 4.65 22.06 -4.38
C MET A 71 3.37 21.76 -3.61
N ASP A 72 3.48 21.51 -2.31
CA ASP A 72 2.31 21.35 -1.45
C ASP A 72 1.55 22.67 -1.27
N ASP A 73 0.23 22.59 -1.15
CA ASP A 73 -0.64 23.76 -1.01
C ASP A 73 -0.53 24.41 0.37
N LYS A 74 -0.25 23.62 1.42
CA LYS A 74 -0.20 24.10 2.82
C LYS A 74 1.23 24.39 3.27
N LEU A 75 2.16 23.51 2.91
CA LEU A 75 3.58 23.57 3.18
C LEU A 75 4.31 23.91 1.87
N THR A 76 4.09 25.12 1.37
CA THR A 76 4.56 25.60 0.05
C THR A 76 6.08 25.57 -0.18
N HIS A 77 6.87 25.21 0.84
CA HIS A 77 8.33 25.02 0.78
C HIS A 77 8.73 23.54 0.61
N ARG A 78 7.77 22.61 0.59
CA ARG A 78 7.94 21.18 0.37
C ARG A 78 7.24 20.76 -0.91
N THR A 79 7.73 19.69 -1.52
CA THR A 79 7.06 19.12 -2.68
C THR A 79 5.76 18.41 -2.27
N ALA A 80 4.81 18.32 -3.20
CA ALA A 80 3.62 17.49 -3.02
C ALA A 80 4.02 16.02 -2.76
N LEU A 81 5.04 15.51 -3.47
CA LEU A 81 5.57 14.15 -3.23
C LEU A 81 5.99 13.93 -1.77
N GLU A 82 6.80 14.84 -1.19
CA GLU A 82 7.30 14.70 0.18
C GLU A 82 6.17 14.74 1.22
N THR A 83 5.21 15.63 1.03
CA THR A 83 4.11 15.84 1.99
C THR A 83 3.12 14.67 1.93
N GLU A 84 2.73 14.23 0.74
CA GLU A 84 1.84 13.09 0.57
C GLU A 84 2.50 11.77 1.01
N ALA A 85 3.81 11.60 0.79
CA ALA A 85 4.54 10.46 1.33
C ALA A 85 4.60 10.45 2.87
N ALA A 86 4.70 11.62 3.50
CA ALA A 86 4.60 11.74 4.95
C ALA A 86 3.20 11.37 5.45
N ASP A 87 2.17 11.76 4.71
CA ASP A 87 0.77 11.44 5.00
C ASP A 87 0.46 9.94 4.92
N VAL A 88 1.09 9.22 3.97
CA VAL A 88 1.07 7.74 3.93
C VAL A 88 1.74 7.15 5.17
N LEU A 89 2.92 7.64 5.56
CA LEU A 89 3.65 7.15 6.72
C LEU A 89 2.86 7.34 8.01
N ILE A 90 2.22 8.50 8.17
CA ILE A 90 1.36 8.81 9.32
C ILE A 90 0.15 7.87 9.37
N ARG A 91 -0.55 7.67 8.24
CA ARG A 91 -1.71 6.77 8.16
C ARG A 91 -1.32 5.33 8.45
N ASN A 92 -0.20 4.86 7.91
CA ASN A 92 0.31 3.51 8.15
C ASN A 92 0.68 3.29 9.62
N GLY A 93 1.38 4.26 10.23
CA GLY A 93 1.71 4.24 11.65
C GLY A 93 0.47 4.26 12.55
N ASP A 94 -0.54 5.08 12.22
CA ASP A 94 -1.81 5.13 12.97
C ASP A 94 -2.56 3.79 12.93
N LEU A 95 -2.75 3.22 11.74
CA LEU A 95 -3.42 1.92 11.61
C LEU A 95 -2.65 0.82 12.33
N GLY A 96 -1.32 0.77 12.17
CA GLY A 96 -0.48 -0.19 12.86
C GLY A 96 -0.62 -0.11 14.38
N GLY A 97 -0.65 1.10 14.94
CA GLY A 97 -0.84 1.30 16.38
C GLY A 97 -2.24 0.94 16.85
N ALA A 98 -3.28 1.33 16.09
CA ALA A 98 -4.66 1.02 16.42
C ALA A 98 -4.96 -0.48 16.44
N MET A 99 -4.32 -1.23 15.55
CA MET A 99 -4.45 -2.69 15.45
C MET A 99 -3.47 -3.44 16.37
N ASN A 100 -2.70 -2.73 17.22
CA ASN A 100 -1.65 -3.31 18.05
C ASN A 100 -0.69 -4.22 17.25
N SER A 101 -0.38 -3.80 16.02
CA SER A 101 0.40 -4.58 15.06
C SER A 101 1.89 -4.47 15.33
N LYS A 102 2.60 -5.60 15.21
CA LYS A 102 4.06 -5.69 15.35
C LYS A 102 4.77 -5.31 14.04
N VAL A 103 4.50 -4.10 13.54
CA VAL A 103 4.99 -3.64 12.22
C VAL A 103 6.53 -3.63 12.17
N GLY A 104 7.20 -3.26 13.27
CA GLY A 104 8.66 -3.30 13.36
C GLY A 104 9.23 -4.71 13.21
N GLU A 105 8.65 -5.70 13.87
CA GLU A 105 9.04 -7.11 13.71
C GLU A 105 8.81 -7.58 12.27
N ALA A 106 7.67 -7.23 11.67
CA ALA A 106 7.33 -7.62 10.31
C ALA A 106 8.29 -7.03 9.27
N ILE A 107 8.66 -5.74 9.40
CA ILE A 107 9.61 -5.08 8.49
C ILE A 107 10.99 -5.74 8.56
N VAL A 108 11.48 -6.06 9.76
CA VAL A 108 12.76 -6.76 9.92
C VAL A 108 12.70 -8.17 9.35
N ALA A 109 11.60 -8.88 9.57
CA ALA A 109 11.42 -10.23 9.05
C ALA A 109 11.48 -10.27 7.51
N ILE A 110 10.96 -9.25 6.81
CA ILE A 110 10.97 -9.19 5.34
C ILE A 110 12.22 -8.52 4.76
N ALA A 111 13.00 -7.79 5.56
CA ALA A 111 14.19 -7.05 5.13
C ALA A 111 15.23 -7.87 4.33
N PRO A 112 15.51 -9.15 4.64
CA PRO A 112 16.51 -9.92 3.87
C PRO A 112 16.01 -10.39 2.50
N PHE A 113 14.71 -10.28 2.22
CA PHE A 113 14.11 -10.78 0.99
C PHE A 113 14.12 -9.72 -0.13
N ASN A 114 14.03 -10.18 -1.37
CA ASN A 114 13.90 -9.29 -2.51
C ASN A 114 12.56 -8.53 -2.44
N ARG A 115 12.61 -7.20 -2.49
CA ARG A 115 11.43 -6.34 -2.37
C ARG A 115 10.37 -6.60 -3.45
N LEU A 116 10.80 -6.88 -4.69
CA LEU A 116 9.88 -7.18 -5.78
C LEU A 116 9.19 -8.52 -5.55
N GLU A 117 9.92 -9.54 -5.12
CA GLU A 117 9.33 -10.86 -4.82
C GLU A 117 8.32 -10.77 -3.67
N ILE A 118 8.65 -10.05 -2.60
CA ILE A 118 7.73 -9.83 -1.48
C ILE A 118 6.47 -9.09 -1.96
N ALA A 119 6.62 -8.01 -2.73
CA ALA A 119 5.49 -7.27 -3.25
C ALA A 119 4.58 -8.17 -4.12
N LEU A 120 5.15 -8.95 -5.03
CA LEU A 120 4.40 -9.88 -5.87
C LEU A 120 3.70 -10.96 -5.04
N ALA A 121 4.39 -11.55 -4.07
CA ALA A 121 3.83 -12.58 -3.20
C ALA A 121 2.65 -12.05 -2.35
N LEU A 122 2.78 -10.85 -1.78
CA LEU A 122 1.71 -10.22 -1.01
C LEU A 122 0.48 -9.94 -1.89
N ASN A 123 0.69 -9.42 -3.10
CA ASN A 123 -0.42 -9.18 -4.04
C ASN A 123 -1.15 -10.49 -4.41
N LEU A 124 -0.41 -11.54 -4.76
CA LEU A 124 -1.00 -12.84 -5.10
C LEU A 124 -1.76 -13.43 -3.91
N ARG A 125 -1.20 -13.35 -2.71
CA ARG A 125 -1.84 -13.81 -1.48
C ARG A 125 -3.14 -13.05 -1.21
N SER A 126 -3.12 -11.71 -1.27
CA SER A 126 -4.31 -10.88 -1.05
C SER A 126 -5.42 -11.14 -2.06
N LEU A 127 -5.09 -11.34 -3.35
CA LEU A 127 -6.06 -11.70 -4.37
C LEU A 127 -6.66 -13.08 -4.12
N GLY A 128 -5.84 -14.06 -3.72
CA GLY A 128 -6.29 -15.41 -3.37
C GLY A 128 -7.22 -15.41 -2.15
N ASP A 129 -6.85 -14.70 -1.08
CA ASP A 129 -7.67 -14.57 0.13
C ASP A 129 -9.03 -13.92 -0.18
N LEU A 130 -9.04 -12.85 -0.99
CA LEU A 130 -10.28 -12.18 -1.42
C LEU A 130 -11.15 -13.11 -2.28
N ALA A 131 -10.56 -13.80 -3.24
CA ALA A 131 -11.27 -14.74 -4.10
C ALA A 131 -11.89 -15.88 -3.26
N GLY A 132 -11.14 -16.43 -2.32
CA GLY A 132 -11.64 -17.45 -1.39
C GLY A 132 -12.78 -16.92 -0.52
N ALA A 133 -12.63 -15.73 0.05
CA ALA A 133 -13.67 -15.11 0.90
C ALA A 133 -14.98 -14.83 0.15
N LEU A 134 -14.89 -14.52 -1.14
CA LEU A 134 -16.04 -14.23 -2.01
C LEU A 134 -16.54 -15.46 -2.80
N GLY A 135 -15.89 -16.62 -2.66
CA GLY A 135 -16.24 -17.83 -3.42
C GLY A 135 -16.01 -17.69 -4.93
N LEU A 136 -15.06 -16.86 -5.36
CA LEU A 136 -14.76 -16.63 -6.77
C LEU A 136 -13.87 -17.73 -7.33
N ASP A 137 -14.22 -18.25 -8.51
CA ASP A 137 -13.34 -19.12 -9.30
C ASP A 137 -12.28 -18.31 -10.05
N LEU A 138 -11.32 -17.77 -9.29
CA LEU A 138 -10.23 -16.97 -9.85
C LEU A 138 -9.35 -17.80 -10.78
N ALA A 139 -9.15 -19.09 -10.49
CA ALA A 139 -8.34 -19.98 -11.30
C ALA A 139 -8.97 -20.24 -12.68
N GLY A 140 -10.27 -20.57 -12.71
CA GLY A 140 -11.04 -20.71 -13.95
C GLY A 140 -11.06 -19.40 -14.75
N ALA A 141 -11.32 -18.27 -14.10
CA ALA A 141 -11.31 -16.96 -14.75
C ALA A 141 -9.95 -16.63 -15.39
N VAL A 142 -8.83 -16.92 -14.71
CA VAL A 142 -7.49 -16.75 -15.28
C VAL A 142 -7.26 -17.68 -16.47
N ALA A 143 -7.67 -18.95 -16.39
CA ALA A 143 -7.52 -19.91 -17.48
C ALA A 143 -8.29 -19.47 -18.74
N GLU A 144 -9.57 -19.11 -18.59
CA GLU A 144 -10.41 -18.63 -19.68
C GLU A 144 -9.89 -17.31 -20.27
N LYS A 145 -9.51 -16.36 -19.40
CA LYS A 145 -8.97 -15.07 -19.85
C LYS A 145 -7.65 -15.24 -20.60
N SER A 146 -6.81 -16.16 -20.16
CA SER A 146 -5.53 -16.48 -20.80
C SER A 146 -5.76 -17.12 -22.18
N ALA A 147 -6.68 -18.08 -22.28
CA ALA A 147 -7.07 -18.70 -23.54
C ALA A 147 -7.62 -17.66 -24.54
N PHE A 148 -8.50 -16.77 -24.09
CA PHE A 148 -8.98 -15.67 -24.92
C PHE A 148 -7.84 -14.73 -25.37
N ASN A 149 -6.95 -14.33 -24.45
CA ASN A 149 -5.83 -13.44 -24.74
C ASN A 149 -4.85 -14.00 -25.80
N LEU A 150 -4.68 -15.32 -25.89
CA LEU A 150 -3.88 -15.97 -26.95
C LEU A 150 -4.46 -15.73 -28.34
N THR A 151 -5.78 -15.67 -28.44
CA THR A 151 -6.51 -15.46 -29.71
C THR A 151 -6.92 -14.00 -29.95
N ARG A 152 -6.62 -13.10 -28.99
CA ARG A 152 -7.12 -11.72 -28.99
C ARG A 152 -6.55 -10.91 -30.17
N PRO A 153 -7.40 -10.41 -31.09
CA PRO A 153 -6.93 -9.64 -32.25
C PRO A 153 -6.11 -8.40 -31.86
N ASP A 154 -6.48 -7.70 -30.79
CA ASP A 154 -5.86 -6.45 -30.33
C ASP A 154 -4.45 -6.60 -29.72
N HIS A 155 -3.97 -7.83 -29.46
CA HIS A 155 -2.62 -8.07 -28.94
C HIS A 155 -1.60 -8.42 -30.03
N LYS A 156 -2.02 -8.53 -31.30
CA LYS A 156 -1.10 -8.64 -32.43
C LYS A 156 -0.22 -7.40 -32.51
N HIS A 157 1.06 -7.59 -32.80
CA HIS A 157 2.05 -6.52 -32.97
C HIS A 157 1.50 -5.40 -33.89
N GLU A 158 0.83 -5.79 -34.98
CA GLU A 158 0.16 -4.94 -35.96
C GLU A 158 -0.87 -3.94 -35.34
N ASN A 159 -1.55 -4.33 -34.26
CA ASN A 159 -2.53 -3.49 -33.58
C ASN A 159 -1.91 -2.65 -32.45
N ARG A 160 -0.76 -3.06 -31.90
CA ARG A 160 0.02 -2.28 -30.92
C ARG A 160 0.78 -1.10 -31.57
N VAL A 161 1.16 -1.22 -32.84
CA VAL A 161 1.88 -0.18 -33.61
C VAL A 161 0.95 0.95 -34.09
N LYS A 162 -0.37 0.76 -34.04
CA LYS A 162 -1.35 1.81 -34.41
C LYS A 162 -1.28 3.02 -33.46
N PRO A 163 -1.68 4.23 -33.90
CA PRO A 163 -1.58 5.46 -33.11
C PRO A 163 -2.19 5.38 -31.70
N ASN A 164 -3.24 4.56 -31.52
CA ASN A 164 -3.95 4.34 -30.26
C ASN A 164 -3.69 2.94 -29.63
N GLY A 165 -2.69 2.21 -30.11
CA GLY A 165 -2.29 0.94 -29.53
C GLY A 165 -1.76 1.13 -28.11
N LYS A 166 -2.08 0.21 -27.20
CA LYS A 166 -1.51 0.23 -25.84
C LYS A 166 0.00 0.01 -25.92
N LYS A 167 0.78 1.03 -25.56
CA LYS A 167 2.25 1.10 -25.71
C LYS A 167 3.06 0.60 -24.51
N TYR A 168 2.39 0.10 -23.48
CA TYR A 168 3.03 -0.46 -22.29
C TYR A 168 3.31 -1.96 -22.44
#